data_AF-A0A5J6QCM9-F1
#
_entry.id   AF-A0A5J6QCM9-F1
#
_cell.length_a   1.000
_cell.length_b   1.000
_cell.length_c   1.000
_cell.angle_alpha   90.00
_cell.angle_beta   90.00
_cell.angle_gamma   90.00
#
_symmetry.space_group_name_H-M   'P 1'
#
loop_
_entity.id
_entity.type
_entity.pdbx_description
1 polymer ?
#
loop_
_entity_poly.entity_id
_entity_poly.type
_entity_poly.pdbx_seq_one_letter_code
_entity_poly.pdbx_strand_id
1 'polypeptide(L)'
;MDDIYRYAMQEQIAALEEELQEIERLLQQHEHMPTLLYRALERCMQLLIEACIGIAKQTLKGQNQHVPSEARQVLEKLKAEGLDSSGIPWRQVIGMRNAIVHDYLNLDRDLVADVIRQGHYKALLAFAKEKLNAP
;
A
#
# COMPACT_ATOMS: atom_id res chain seq x y z
N MET A 1 -17.02 -4.12 -8.63
CA MET A 1 -16.92 -3.64 -7.23
C MET A 1 -18.20 -2.88 -6.96
N ASP A 2 -18.87 -3.04 -5.82
CA ASP A 2 -20.05 -2.21 -5.54
C ASP A 2 -19.64 -0.76 -5.20
N ASP A 3 -20.56 0.18 -5.45
CA ASP A 3 -20.29 1.61 -5.32
C ASP A 3 -19.97 2.01 -3.89
N ILE A 4 -20.62 1.39 -2.89
CA ILE A 4 -20.44 1.71 -1.47
C ILE A 4 -19.01 1.39 -1.05
N TYR A 5 -18.53 0.18 -1.37
CA TYR A 5 -17.15 -0.21 -1.10
C TYR A 5 -16.16 0.69 -1.83
N ARG A 6 -16.45 1.04 -3.10
CA ARG A 6 -15.58 1.92 -3.90
C ARG A 6 -15.42 3.29 -3.26
N TYR A 7 -16.51 3.94 -2.85
CA TYR A 7 -16.46 5.25 -2.20
C TYR A 7 -15.73 5.22 -0.86
N ALA A 8 -16.00 4.21 -0.03
CA ALA A 8 -15.29 4.04 1.24
C ALA A 8 -13.78 3.85 1.05
N MET A 9 -13.37 3.08 0.04
CA MET A 9 -11.95 2.90 -0.28
C MET A 9 -11.33 4.17 -0.86
N GLN A 10 -12.04 4.96 -1.66
CA GLN A 10 -11.54 6.24 -2.16
C GLN A 10 -11.27 7.23 -1.02
N GLU A 11 -12.19 7.34 -0.06
CA GLU A 11 -12.02 8.16 1.14
C GLU A 11 -10.82 7.69 1.98
N GLN A 12 -10.70 6.38 2.22
CA GLN A 12 -9.58 5.81 2.96
C GLN A 12 -8.22 6.08 2.26
N ILE A 13 -8.16 5.95 0.94
CA ILE A 13 -6.93 6.20 0.17
C ILE A 13 -6.57 7.69 0.18
N ALA A 14 -7.56 8.59 0.13
CA ALA A 14 -7.32 10.02 0.24
C ALA A 14 -6.76 10.40 1.63
N ALA A 15 -7.35 9.87 2.70
CA ALA A 15 -6.85 10.10 4.06
C ALA A 15 -5.41 9.58 4.24
N LEU A 16 -5.12 8.37 3.75
CA LEU A 16 -3.76 7.81 3.79
C LEU A 16 -2.75 8.63 2.98
N GLU A 17 -3.17 9.20 1.85
CA GLU A 17 -2.31 10.08 1.06
C GLU A 17 -1.96 11.36 1.81
N GLU A 18 -2.95 12.01 2.45
CA GLU A 18 -2.73 13.21 3.26
C GLU A 18 -1.79 12.93 4.43
N GLU A 19 -2.01 11.84 5.17
CA GLU A 19 -1.16 11.41 6.28
C GLU A 19 0.29 11.12 5.83
N LEU A 20 0.47 10.40 4.72
CA LEU A 20 1.79 10.08 4.20
C LEU A 20 2.54 11.30 3.67
N GLN A 21 1.83 12.25 3.05
CA GLN A 21 2.41 13.52 2.62
C GLN A 21 2.82 14.40 3.82
N GLU A 22 2.01 14.40 4.89
CA GLU A 22 2.35 15.08 6.15
C GLU A 22 3.62 14.45 6.76
N ILE A 23 3.69 13.12 6.81
CA ILE A 23 4.86 12.40 7.30
C ILE A 23 6.10 12.74 6.47
N GLU A 24 6.00 12.71 5.14
CA GLU A 24 7.09 13.08 4.22
C GLU A 24 7.58 14.51 4.50
N ARG A 25 6.67 15.46 4.70
CA ARG A 25 7.02 16.86 5.03
C ARG A 25 7.70 16.99 6.39
N LEU A 26 7.16 16.37 7.43
CA LEU A 26 7.74 16.42 8.78
C LEU A 26 9.13 15.77 8.80
N LEU A 27 9.35 14.71 8.02
CA LEU A 27 10.68 14.09 7.91
C LEU A 27 11.74 15.01 7.31
N GLN A 28 11.37 15.91 6.41
CA GLN A 28 12.31 16.90 5.86
C GLN A 28 12.76 17.92 6.91
N GLN A 29 12.02 18.07 8.00
CA GLN A 29 12.30 19.02 9.09
C GLN A 29 13.14 18.41 10.22
N HIS A 30 13.42 17.11 10.16
CA HIS A 30 14.15 16.39 11.20
C HIS A 30 15.36 15.66 10.62
N GLU A 31 16.51 15.79 11.28
CA GLU A 31 17.72 15.03 10.91
C GLU A 31 17.52 13.51 11.09
N HIS A 32 16.73 13.13 12.09
CA HIS A 32 16.36 11.74 12.38
C HIS A 32 14.86 11.60 12.56
N MET A 33 14.30 10.46 12.16
CA MET A 33 12.86 10.19 12.26
C MET A 33 12.43 10.01 13.74
N PRO A 34 11.56 10.90 14.28
CA PRO A 34 11.03 10.74 15.62
C PRO A 34 10.23 9.44 15.77
N THR A 35 10.23 8.84 16.96
CA THR A 35 9.54 7.56 17.21
C THR A 35 8.05 7.61 16.88
N LEU A 36 7.34 8.67 17.26
CA LEU A 36 5.91 8.80 16.95
C LEU A 36 5.66 8.89 15.45
N LEU A 37 6.52 9.62 14.72
CA LEU A 37 6.42 9.74 13.27
C LEU A 37 6.66 8.40 12.57
N TYR A 38 7.62 7.62 13.07
CA TYR A 38 7.86 6.26 12.62
C TYR A 38 6.66 5.33 12.87
N ARG A 39 6.03 5.40 14.04
CA ARG A 39 4.83 4.61 14.33
C ARG A 39 3.65 4.98 13.42
N ALA A 40 3.48 6.27 13.14
CA ALA A 40 2.48 6.74 12.19
C ALA A 40 2.77 6.18 10.79
N LEU A 41 4.02 6.22 10.36
CA LEU A 41 4.46 5.68 9.09
C LEU A 41 4.18 4.17 8.96
N GLU A 42 4.59 3.37 9.94
CA GLU A 42 4.33 1.92 9.96
C GLU A 42 2.84 1.63 9.74
N ARG A 43 1.98 2.37 10.46
CA ARG A 43 0.52 2.20 10.36
C ARG A 43 -0.01 2.59 8.99
N CYS A 44 0.41 3.73 8.44
CA CYS A 44 -0.01 4.20 7.12
C CYS A 44 0.40 3.20 6.04
N MET A 45 1.65 2.72 6.08
CA MET A 45 2.16 1.75 5.10
C MET A 45 1.44 0.41 5.20
N GLN A 46 1.19 -0.09 6.41
CA GLN A 46 0.41 -1.31 6.59
C GLN A 46 -0.99 -1.16 5.97
N LEU A 47 -1.70 -0.07 6.29
CA LEU A 47 -3.04 0.20 5.79
C LEU A 47 -3.08 0.36 4.27
N LEU A 48 -2.14 1.10 3.69
CA LEU A 48 -2.06 1.31 2.25
C LEU A 48 -1.83 -0.01 1.50
N ILE A 49 -0.93 -0.87 2.01
CA ILE A 49 -0.64 -2.16 1.41
C ILE A 49 -1.85 -3.11 1.54
N GLU A 50 -2.51 -3.13 2.70
CA GLU A 50 -3.74 -3.91 2.90
C GLU A 50 -4.88 -3.43 2.00
N ALA A 51 -5.03 -2.12 1.82
CA ALA A 51 -5.97 -1.52 0.87
C ALA A 51 -5.69 -1.97 -0.57
N CYS A 52 -4.42 -1.92 -1.01
CA CYS A 52 -4.03 -2.39 -2.35
C CYS A 52 -4.37 -3.87 -2.56
N ILE A 53 -4.13 -4.72 -1.55
CA ILE A 53 -4.48 -6.15 -1.61
C ILE A 53 -5.99 -6.33 -1.69
N GLY A 54 -6.77 -5.59 -0.88
CA GLY A 54 -8.23 -5.64 -0.89
C GLY A 54 -8.82 -5.23 -2.24
N ILE A 55 -8.31 -4.12 -2.81
CA ILE A 55 -8.67 -3.64 -4.14
C ILE A 55 -8.34 -4.69 -5.20
N ALA A 56 -7.14 -5.27 -5.18
CA ALA A 56 -6.73 -6.32 -6.11
C ALA A 56 -7.67 -7.55 -6.05
N LYS A 57 -8.07 -7.99 -4.84
CA LYS A 57 -9.04 -9.07 -4.65
C LYS A 57 -10.38 -8.73 -5.31
N GLN A 58 -10.87 -7.52 -5.10
CA GLN A 58 -12.14 -7.06 -5.71
C GLN A 58 -12.04 -6.89 -7.23
N THR A 59 -10.89 -6.45 -7.75
CA THR A 59 -10.63 -6.37 -9.20
C THR A 59 -10.70 -7.76 -9.83
N LEU A 60 -10.01 -8.76 -9.26
CA LEU A 60 -10.09 -10.15 -9.74
C LEU A 60 -11.53 -10.69 -9.67
N LYS A 61 -12.22 -10.45 -8.55
CA LYS A 61 -13.62 -10.88 -8.39
C LYS A 61 -14.53 -10.26 -9.47
N GLY A 62 -14.34 -8.97 -9.77
CA GLY A 62 -15.08 -8.26 -10.82
C GLY A 62 -14.84 -8.81 -12.23
N GLN A 63 -13.66 -9.38 -12.47
CA GLN A 63 -13.31 -10.05 -13.73
C GLN A 63 -13.70 -11.54 -13.77
N ASN A 64 -14.55 -11.99 -12.82
CA ASN A 64 -14.94 -13.40 -12.65
C ASN A 64 -13.75 -14.36 -12.49
N GLN A 65 -12.62 -13.86 -11.98
CA GLN A 65 -11.42 -14.66 -11.74
C GLN A 65 -11.48 -15.32 -10.37
N HIS A 66 -10.91 -16.53 -10.26
CA HIS A 66 -10.62 -17.13 -8.95
C HIS A 66 -9.71 -16.20 -8.14
N VAL A 67 -10.09 -15.90 -6.90
CA VAL A 67 -9.34 -15.03 -5.99
C VAL A 67 -8.56 -15.87 -4.98
N PRO A 68 -7.21 -15.85 -5.01
CA PRO A 68 -6.40 -16.56 -4.03
C PRO A 68 -6.61 -16.04 -2.60
N SER A 69 -6.35 -16.89 -1.60
CA SER A 69 -6.38 -16.49 -0.19
C SER A 69 -5.20 -15.59 0.17
N GLU A 70 -4.01 -15.96 -0.30
CA GLU A 70 -2.74 -15.32 0.00
C GLU A 70 -2.52 -14.01 -0.77
N ALA A 71 -2.14 -12.94 -0.05
CA ALA A 71 -1.94 -11.61 -0.62
C ALA A 71 -0.95 -11.61 -1.80
N ARG A 72 0.12 -12.40 -1.69
CA ARG A 72 1.13 -12.52 -2.75
C ARG A 72 0.55 -13.12 -4.02
N GLN A 73 -0.20 -14.21 -3.89
CA GLN A 73 -0.80 -14.90 -5.03
C GLN A 73 -1.87 -14.02 -5.69
N VAL A 74 -2.60 -13.21 -4.92
CA VAL A 74 -3.56 -12.24 -5.46
C VAL A 74 -2.87 -11.26 -6.41
N LEU A 75 -1.76 -10.64 -5.99
CA LEU A 75 -1.06 -9.64 -6.81
C LEU A 75 -0.30 -10.27 -7.99
N GLU A 76 0.29 -11.45 -7.79
CA GLU A 76 0.89 -12.24 -8.88
C GLU A 76 -0.16 -12.59 -9.94
N LYS A 77 -1.36 -13.01 -9.51
CA LYS A 77 -2.46 -13.29 -10.43
C LYS A 77 -2.96 -12.03 -11.13
N LEU A 78 -3.16 -10.93 -10.40
CA LEU A 78 -3.58 -9.65 -11.00
C LEU A 78 -2.66 -9.24 -12.15
N LYS A 79 -1.34 -9.39 -11.94
CA LYS A 79 -0.34 -9.16 -12.99
C LYS A 79 -0.42 -10.16 -14.13
N ALA A 80 -0.58 -11.45 -13.83
CA ALA A 80 -0.67 -12.51 -14.85
C ALA A 80 -1.89 -12.35 -15.77
N GLU A 81 -3.01 -11.84 -15.23
CA GLU A 81 -4.22 -11.51 -16.00
C GLU A 81 -4.10 -10.19 -16.79
N GLY A 82 -2.94 -9.52 -16.76
CA GLY A 82 -2.72 -8.22 -17.43
C GLY A 82 -3.45 -7.05 -16.76
N LEU A 83 -3.97 -7.25 -15.54
CA LEU A 83 -4.73 -6.26 -14.79
C LEU A 83 -3.82 -5.37 -13.92
N ASP A 84 -2.51 -5.55 -13.95
CA ASP A 84 -1.53 -4.69 -13.27
C ASP A 84 -0.31 -4.44 -14.17
N SER A 85 -0.19 -3.20 -14.63
CA SER A 85 0.92 -2.69 -15.43
C SER A 85 1.83 -1.72 -14.66
N SER A 86 1.62 -1.57 -13.35
CA SER A 86 2.30 -0.57 -12.51
C SER A 86 3.82 -0.77 -12.38
N GLY A 87 4.30 -2.00 -12.62
CA GLY A 87 5.70 -2.36 -12.38
C GLY A 87 6.08 -2.46 -10.91
N ILE A 88 5.12 -2.33 -9.98
CA ILE A 88 5.37 -2.37 -8.54
C ILE A 88 5.98 -3.74 -8.14
N PRO A 89 7.07 -3.75 -7.35
CA PRO A 89 7.68 -4.99 -6.89
C PRO A 89 6.91 -5.57 -5.70
N TRP A 90 5.69 -6.07 -5.94
CA TRP A 90 4.76 -6.52 -4.89
C TRP A 90 5.34 -7.52 -3.89
N ARG A 91 6.29 -8.37 -4.32
CA ARG A 91 7.00 -9.28 -3.41
C ARG A 91 7.74 -8.54 -2.29
N GLN A 92 8.41 -7.44 -2.63
CA GLN A 92 9.14 -6.60 -1.67
C GLN A 92 8.16 -5.82 -0.80
N VAL A 93 7.10 -5.27 -1.40
CA VAL A 93 6.04 -4.53 -0.69
C VAL A 93 5.36 -5.41 0.37
N ILE A 94 4.97 -6.62 0.01
CA ILE A 94 4.39 -7.59 0.97
C ILE A 94 5.41 -8.00 2.03
N GLY A 95 6.68 -8.21 1.63
CA GLY A 95 7.76 -8.50 2.56
C GLY A 95 7.91 -7.43 3.64
N MET A 96 7.89 -6.15 3.24
CA MET A 96 7.93 -5.01 4.14
C MET A 96 6.72 -4.99 5.08
N ARG A 97 5.50 -5.18 4.56
CA ARG A 97 4.28 -5.26 5.40
C ARG A 97 4.38 -6.38 6.44
N ASN A 98 4.93 -7.53 6.07
CA ASN A 98 5.13 -8.64 7.01
C ASN A 98 6.21 -8.32 8.04
N ALA A 99 7.28 -7.64 7.65
CA ALA A 99 8.33 -7.21 8.59
C ALA A 99 7.79 -6.18 9.61
N ILE A 100 6.99 -5.20 9.16
CA ILE A 100 6.32 -4.22 10.04
C ILE A 100 5.45 -4.90 11.10
N VAL A 101 4.74 -5.99 10.74
CA VAL A 101 3.78 -6.64 11.63
C VAL A 101 4.41 -7.74 12.49
N HIS A 102 5.31 -8.55 11.92
CA HIS A 102 5.78 -9.79 12.54
C HIS A 102 7.24 -9.76 12.97
N ASP A 103 8.08 -8.95 12.34
CA ASP A 103 9.52 -8.83 12.63
C ASP A 103 9.88 -7.45 13.19
N TYR A 104 8.91 -6.80 13.84
CA TYR A 104 9.02 -5.41 14.31
C TYR A 104 10.13 -5.19 15.35
N LEU A 105 10.67 -6.25 15.96
CA LEU A 105 11.81 -6.16 16.89
C LEU A 105 13.15 -6.02 16.17
N ASN A 106 13.27 -6.53 14.93
CA ASN A 106 14.50 -6.51 14.15
C ASN A 106 14.43 -5.59 12.92
N LEU A 107 13.29 -4.93 12.72
CA LEU A 107 13.05 -4.05 11.59
C LEU A 107 13.96 -2.82 11.64
N ASP A 108 14.74 -2.65 10.58
CA ASP A 108 15.52 -1.44 10.37
C ASP A 108 14.59 -0.26 10.06
N ARG A 109 14.56 0.71 10.98
CA ARG A 109 13.71 1.90 10.87
C ARG A 109 14.10 2.78 9.69
N ASP A 110 15.39 2.83 9.35
CA ASP A 110 15.89 3.67 8.27
C ASP A 110 15.46 3.12 6.91
N LEU A 111 15.39 1.79 6.77
CA LEU A 111 14.87 1.15 5.56
C LEU A 111 13.40 1.53 5.30
N VAL A 112 12.57 1.56 6.34
CA VAL A 112 11.16 1.95 6.22
C VAL A 112 11.04 3.45 5.95
N ALA A 113 11.89 4.28 6.57
CA ALA A 113 11.94 5.71 6.31
C ALA A 113 12.34 6.01 4.85
N ASP A 114 13.26 5.24 4.29
CA ASP A 114 13.72 5.39 2.91
C ASP A 114 12.61 5.16 1.89
N VAL A 115 11.66 4.27 2.17
CA VAL A 115 10.46 4.07 1.33
C VAL A 115 9.65 5.35 1.18
N ILE A 116 9.58 6.18 2.23
CA ILE A 116 8.95 7.50 2.16
C ILE A 116 9.84 8.50 1.46
N ARG A 117 11.12 8.59 1.82
CA ARG A 117 12.06 9.55 1.21
C ARG A 117 12.18 9.36 -0.31
N GLN A 118 12.10 8.13 -0.78
CA GLN A 118 12.16 7.77 -2.20
C GLN A 118 10.80 7.84 -2.90
N GLY A 119 9.74 8.22 -2.17
CA GLY A 119 8.39 8.38 -2.71
C GLY A 119 7.75 7.09 -3.22
N HIS A 120 8.24 5.91 -2.81
CA HIS A 120 7.76 4.61 -3.30
C HIS A 120 6.29 4.36 -2.97
N TYR A 121 5.80 4.93 -1.87
CA TYR A 121 4.38 4.86 -1.49
C TYR A 121 3.45 5.50 -2.55
N LYS A 122 3.95 6.46 -3.34
CA LYS A 122 3.17 7.15 -4.39
C LYS A 122 2.74 6.19 -5.50
N ALA A 123 3.56 5.19 -5.82
CA ALA A 123 3.19 4.14 -6.78
C ALA A 123 2.02 3.29 -6.27
N LEU A 124 2.00 2.98 -4.97
CA LEU A 124 0.89 2.24 -4.34
C LEU A 124 -0.41 3.05 -4.36
N LEU A 125 -0.33 4.35 -4.05
CA LEU A 125 -1.47 5.27 -4.14
C LEU A 125 -2.01 5.37 -5.57
N ALA A 126 -1.10 5.51 -6.56
CA ALA A 126 -1.48 5.56 -7.97
C ALA A 126 -2.19 4.27 -8.41
N PHE A 127 -1.65 3.11 -8.05
CA PHE A 127 -2.29 1.82 -8.30
C PHE A 127 -3.70 1.75 -7.68
N ALA A 128 -3.84 2.11 -6.40
CA ALA A 128 -5.12 2.07 -5.70
C ALA A 128 -6.16 2.98 -6.39
N LYS A 129 -5.78 4.23 -6.70
CA LYS A 129 -6.65 5.20 -7.38
C LYS A 129 -7.04 4.74 -8.78
N GLU A 130 -6.10 4.22 -9.56
CA GLU A 130 -6.36 3.68 -10.90
C GLU A 130 -7.43 2.58 -10.83
N LYS A 131 -7.27 1.60 -9.93
CA LYS A 131 -8.20 0.46 -9.83
C LYS A 131 -9.56 0.81 -9.25
N LEU A 132 -9.64 1.83 -8.40
CA LEU A 132 -10.92 2.32 -7.88
C LEU A 132 -11.70 3.15 -8.93
N ASN A 133 -10.99 3.81 -9.84
CA ASN A 133 -11.60 4.64 -10.88
C ASN A 133 -11.88 3.89 -12.19
N ALA A 134 -11.39 2.65 -12.32
CA ALA A 134 -11.71 1.78 -13.44
C ALA A 134 -13.24 1.54 -13.52
N PRO A 135 -13.81 1.53 -14.73
CA PRO A 135 -15.24 1.31 -14.96
C PRO A 135 -15.69 -0.11 -14.59
#